data_AF-Q4JCD1-F1
#
_entry.id   AF-Q4JCD1-F1
#
_cell.length_a   1.000
_cell.length_b   1.000
_cell.length_c   1.000
_cell.angle_alpha   90.00
_cell.angle_beta   90.00
_cell.angle_gamma   90.00
#
_symmetry.space_group_name_H-M   'P 1'
#
loop_
_entity.id
_entity.type
_entity.pdbx_description
1 polymer ?
#
loop_
_entity_poly.entity_id
_entity_poly.type
_entity_poly.pdbx_seq_one_letter_code
_entity_poly.pdbx_strand_id
1 'polypeptide(L)'
;MFPGVFEHLLYQYTSAILSVGFLIFNGLFAVIYNPKKVVGIKGDPDYTFTDITVLIPVYNEVEDIFRKVIKSVSSMGLKFVVVGDGVDQPYRAITEQNGGIFIRLEERRGKRFALSEGMRYIDTRLVLLLDSDTFIDKRSLERMLSYMAEDVGGVSPSIRVWNNGKISYYYANFYEIMSEIVNRATSYFGRTIILSGQCVLYKTSAIRNYVMSNDFTSSKIFNISLKISDDRDLTEYIIERGYKAIKAIDAIAYTKPPENLSQFVKQVVRWTRANYLFFLRSLRDGSLSLRGNLYVFDIIYMNFLPILVIFSLIPLQYPRFDIFNTLSASITSLERLDIFQLILGIPIRAHLPPFDFVLVFILPRVLSIIGGVTFLLVMIKIMEKERGKTLMYGVIALIVQSLASFYSIASMWKQSWSSREKNRKSKK
;
A
#
# COMPACT_ATOMS: atom_id res chain seq x y z
N MET A 1 -40.64 11.06 13.06
CA MET A 1 -39.18 10.80 13.06
C MET A 1 -38.50 12.16 13.18
N PHE A 2 -37.65 12.39 14.18
CA PHE A 2 -36.98 13.69 14.33
C PHE A 2 -36.11 13.99 13.10
N PRO A 3 -36.02 15.25 12.62
CA PRO A 3 -35.11 15.63 11.54
C PRO A 3 -33.67 15.21 11.91
N GLY A 4 -32.97 14.47 11.05
CA GLY A 4 -31.56 14.11 11.25
C GLY A 4 -31.28 12.70 11.79
N VAL A 5 -32.28 12.02 12.38
CA VAL A 5 -32.10 10.63 12.86
C VAL A 5 -31.93 9.69 11.68
N PHE A 6 -32.77 9.83 10.66
CA PHE A 6 -32.70 9.01 9.46
C PHE A 6 -31.34 9.16 8.76
N GLU A 7 -30.84 10.38 8.66
CA GLU A 7 -29.57 10.73 8.04
C GLU A 7 -28.38 10.16 8.81
N HIS A 8 -28.42 10.22 10.14
CA HIS A 8 -27.38 9.64 10.99
C HIS A 8 -27.35 8.11 10.89
N LEU A 9 -28.51 7.47 10.85
CA LEU A 9 -28.61 6.02 10.68
C LEU A 9 -28.17 5.60 9.28
N LEU A 10 -28.66 6.28 8.25
CA LEU A 10 -28.22 6.06 6.88
C LEU A 10 -26.69 6.16 6.77
N TYR A 11 -26.09 7.16 7.40
CA TYR A 11 -24.63 7.31 7.47
C TYR A 11 -23.96 6.13 8.19
N GLN A 12 -24.41 5.75 9.39
CA GLN A 12 -23.80 4.64 10.16
C GLN A 12 -23.88 3.32 9.40
N TYR A 13 -25.04 2.99 8.84
CA TYR A 13 -25.22 1.75 8.07
C TYR A 13 -24.41 1.77 6.78
N THR A 14 -24.41 2.88 6.04
CA THR A 14 -23.62 2.99 4.80
C THR A 14 -22.13 2.83 5.11
N SER A 15 -21.63 3.52 6.13
CA SER A 15 -20.23 3.42 6.57
C SER A 15 -19.87 1.99 7.02
N ALA A 16 -20.75 1.34 7.79
CA ALA A 16 -20.54 -0.03 8.25
C ALA A 16 -20.54 -1.02 7.07
N ILE A 17 -21.52 -0.94 6.16
CA ILE A 17 -21.63 -1.81 4.99
C ILE A 17 -20.40 -1.64 4.08
N LEU A 18 -19.99 -0.40 3.80
CA LEU A 18 -18.81 -0.14 2.98
C LEU A 18 -17.54 -0.67 3.63
N SER A 19 -17.36 -0.42 4.93
CA SER A 19 -16.21 -0.92 5.69
C SER A 19 -16.16 -2.44 5.76
N VAL A 20 -17.28 -3.09 6.01
CA VAL A 20 -17.38 -4.55 6.06
C VAL A 20 -17.14 -5.15 4.67
N GLY A 21 -17.72 -4.56 3.62
CA GLY A 21 -17.46 -4.96 2.23
C GLY A 21 -15.98 -4.86 1.89
N PHE A 22 -15.34 -3.74 2.23
CA PHE A 22 -13.89 -3.55 2.05
C PHE A 22 -13.07 -4.63 2.76
N LEU A 23 -13.32 -4.85 4.05
CA LEU A 23 -12.56 -5.81 4.85
C LEU A 23 -12.79 -7.25 4.40
N ILE A 24 -14.04 -7.64 4.12
CA ILE A 24 -14.39 -9.02 3.72
C ILE A 24 -13.91 -9.31 2.31
N PHE A 25 -14.18 -8.46 1.32
CA PHE A 25 -13.76 -8.72 -0.06
C PHE A 25 -12.24 -8.75 -0.18
N ASN A 26 -11.54 -7.76 0.41
CA ASN A 26 -10.08 -7.78 0.38
C ASN A 26 -9.50 -8.97 1.14
N GLY A 27 -10.06 -9.30 2.31
CA GLY A 27 -9.63 -10.47 3.08
C GLY A 27 -9.82 -11.78 2.31
N LEU A 28 -11.01 -11.99 1.73
CA LEU A 28 -11.35 -13.18 0.97
C LEU A 28 -10.47 -13.32 -0.28
N PHE A 29 -10.46 -12.30 -1.14
CA PHE A 29 -9.70 -12.34 -2.39
C PHE A 29 -8.20 -12.44 -2.14
N ALA A 30 -7.67 -11.83 -1.08
CA ALA A 30 -6.26 -11.98 -0.72
C ALA A 30 -5.88 -13.41 -0.30
N VAL A 31 -6.79 -14.16 0.31
CA VAL A 31 -6.56 -15.54 0.74
C VAL A 31 -6.68 -16.53 -0.41
N ILE A 32 -7.67 -16.35 -1.29
CA ILE A 32 -7.87 -17.25 -2.45
C ILE A 32 -6.98 -16.90 -3.63
N TYR A 33 -6.31 -15.74 -3.59
CA TYR A 33 -5.39 -15.31 -4.64
C TYR A 33 -4.24 -16.32 -4.80
N ASN A 34 -4.24 -16.96 -5.96
CA ASN A 34 -3.25 -17.94 -6.36
C ASN A 34 -2.91 -17.70 -7.85
N PRO A 35 -1.95 -16.80 -8.15
CA PRO A 35 -1.60 -16.50 -9.53
C PRO A 35 -1.09 -17.75 -10.25
N LYS A 36 -1.44 -17.91 -11.52
CA LYS A 36 -1.00 -19.05 -12.34
C LYS A 36 0.46 -18.85 -12.75
N LYS A 37 1.26 -19.91 -12.59
CA LYS A 37 2.64 -19.97 -13.09
C LYS A 37 2.66 -20.44 -14.54
N VAL A 38 3.63 -19.97 -15.32
CA VAL A 38 3.76 -20.23 -16.76
C VAL A 38 4.84 -21.26 -17.12
N VAL A 39 5.54 -21.79 -16.12
CA VAL A 39 6.62 -22.78 -16.33
C VAL A 39 6.04 -24.02 -17.00
N GLY A 40 6.48 -24.30 -18.24
CA GLY A 40 6.05 -25.45 -19.03
C GLY A 40 4.75 -25.27 -19.81
N ILE A 41 4.18 -24.06 -19.89
CA ILE A 41 3.02 -23.78 -20.73
C ILE A 41 3.48 -23.51 -22.17
N LYS A 42 2.99 -24.31 -23.11
CA LYS A 42 3.31 -24.18 -24.54
C LYS A 42 2.80 -22.85 -25.07
N GLY A 43 3.70 -21.97 -25.50
CA GLY A 43 3.40 -20.64 -26.03
C GLY A 43 3.86 -19.49 -25.13
N ASP A 44 4.09 -19.73 -23.84
CA ASP A 44 4.61 -18.69 -22.95
C ASP A 44 6.15 -18.56 -23.06
N PRO A 45 6.70 -17.35 -22.84
CA PRO A 45 8.14 -17.14 -22.94
C PRO A 45 8.90 -17.89 -21.83
N ASP A 46 9.96 -18.60 -22.21
CA ASP A 46 10.92 -19.15 -21.25
C ASP A 46 11.98 -18.09 -20.94
N TYR A 47 11.82 -17.41 -19.80
CA TYR A 47 12.75 -16.40 -19.32
C TYR A 47 13.75 -17.00 -18.34
N THR A 48 15.01 -16.64 -18.53
CA THR A 48 16.13 -17.04 -17.66
C THR A 48 16.79 -15.81 -17.05
N PHE A 49 17.77 -16.02 -16.17
CA PHE A 49 18.49 -14.93 -15.52
C PHE A 49 19.30 -14.08 -16.51
N THR A 50 19.70 -14.63 -17.66
CA THR A 50 20.41 -13.88 -18.70
C THR A 50 19.51 -12.86 -19.42
N ASP A 51 18.19 -12.99 -19.26
CA ASP A 51 17.19 -12.08 -19.82
C ASP A 51 16.88 -10.89 -18.93
N ILE A 52 17.59 -10.73 -17.82
CA ILE A 52 17.33 -9.70 -16.83
C ILE A 52 18.53 -8.76 -16.71
N THR A 53 18.27 -7.46 -16.80
CA THR A 53 19.18 -6.45 -16.27
C THR A 53 18.54 -5.75 -15.08
N VAL A 54 19.27 -5.67 -13.97
CA VAL A 54 18.83 -4.93 -12.78
C VAL A 54 19.19 -3.46 -12.91
N LEU A 55 18.25 -2.57 -12.62
CA LEU A 55 18.46 -1.12 -12.63
C LEU A 55 18.25 -0.55 -11.23
N ILE A 56 19.32 0.05 -10.68
CA ILE A 56 19.38 0.50 -9.29
C ILE A 56 19.73 2.00 -9.23
N PRO A 57 18.75 2.89 -9.00
CA PRO A 57 19.05 4.28 -8.70
C PRO A 57 19.54 4.41 -7.25
N VAL A 58 20.57 5.23 -7.02
CA VAL A 58 21.15 5.44 -5.68
C VAL A 58 21.36 6.93 -5.36
N TYR A 59 21.01 7.32 -4.13
CA TYR A 59 21.25 8.66 -3.59
C TYR A 59 21.35 8.64 -2.06
N ASN A 60 22.55 8.94 -1.52
CA ASN A 60 22.82 9.01 -0.07
C ASN A 60 22.34 7.77 0.70
N GLU A 61 22.57 6.59 0.15
CA GLU A 61 22.26 5.32 0.82
C GLU A 61 23.38 4.93 1.79
N VAL A 62 23.04 4.20 2.85
CA VAL A 62 24.06 3.71 3.77
C VAL A 62 24.93 2.66 3.05
N GLU A 63 26.25 2.84 3.07
CA GLU A 63 27.19 2.03 2.29
C GLU A 63 27.02 0.52 2.53
N ASP A 64 26.93 0.09 3.81
CA ASP A 64 26.75 -1.33 4.15
C ASP A 64 25.45 -1.93 3.59
N ILE A 65 24.40 -1.12 3.51
CA ILE A 65 23.12 -1.52 2.96
C ILE A 65 23.26 -1.68 1.45
N PHE A 66 23.86 -0.68 0.78
CA PHE A 66 24.11 -0.74 -0.65
C PHE A 66 25.00 -1.93 -1.03
N ARG A 67 26.06 -2.23 -0.26
CA ARG A 67 26.91 -3.42 -0.46
C ARG A 67 26.10 -4.72 -0.40
N LYS A 68 25.13 -4.83 0.51
CA LYS A 68 24.23 -6.01 0.58
C LYS A 68 23.34 -6.12 -0.66
N VAL A 69 22.81 -5.00 -1.14
CA VAL A 69 22.00 -4.98 -2.39
C VAL A 69 22.84 -5.43 -3.58
N ILE A 70 24.01 -4.82 -3.79
CA ILE A 70 24.90 -5.19 -4.90
C ILE A 70 25.35 -6.65 -4.80
N LYS A 71 25.70 -7.15 -3.61
CA LYS A 71 26.05 -8.55 -3.40
C LYS A 71 24.89 -9.51 -3.72
N SER A 72 23.65 -9.13 -3.37
CA SER A 72 22.48 -9.95 -3.70
C SER A 72 22.32 -10.10 -5.21
N VAL A 73 22.57 -9.04 -5.97
CA VAL A 73 22.48 -9.03 -7.44
C VAL A 73 23.65 -9.76 -8.10
N SER A 74 24.88 -9.43 -7.71
CA SER A 74 26.10 -9.99 -8.34
C SER A 74 26.25 -11.49 -8.07
N SER A 75 25.88 -11.97 -6.87
CA SER A 75 25.93 -13.41 -6.55
C SER A 75 24.94 -14.26 -7.36
N MET A 76 23.93 -13.65 -7.98
CA MET A 76 23.02 -14.33 -8.91
C MET A 76 23.55 -14.36 -10.36
N GLY A 77 24.67 -13.70 -10.66
CA GLY A 77 25.22 -13.59 -12.01
C GLY A 77 24.39 -12.69 -12.95
N LEU A 78 23.59 -11.78 -12.39
CA LEU A 78 22.76 -10.86 -13.17
C LEU A 78 23.58 -9.71 -13.73
N LYS A 79 23.21 -9.21 -14.93
CA LYS A 79 23.66 -7.91 -15.42
C LYS A 79 23.01 -6.82 -14.55
N PHE A 80 23.75 -5.77 -14.20
CA PHE A 80 23.17 -4.65 -13.45
C PHE A 80 23.80 -3.31 -13.77
N VAL A 81 22.95 -2.29 -13.72
CA VAL A 81 23.27 -0.88 -13.95
C VAL A 81 22.87 -0.09 -12.71
N VAL A 82 23.82 0.66 -12.17
CA VAL A 82 23.61 1.57 -11.04
C VAL A 82 23.68 3.00 -11.54
N VAL A 83 22.71 3.83 -11.15
CA VAL A 83 22.69 5.26 -11.51
C VAL A 83 22.81 6.10 -10.25
N GLY A 84 23.96 6.77 -10.08
CA GLY A 84 24.20 7.73 -9.00
C GLY A 84 23.55 9.08 -9.28
N ASP A 85 22.48 9.41 -8.55
CA ASP A 85 21.70 10.65 -8.76
C ASP A 85 22.32 11.85 -8.01
N GLY A 86 23.40 12.43 -8.55
CA GLY A 86 24.18 13.48 -7.87
C GLY A 86 25.14 12.93 -6.81
N VAL A 87 25.49 11.64 -6.91
CA VAL A 87 26.47 10.94 -6.06
C VAL A 87 27.38 10.07 -6.93
N ASP A 88 28.58 9.75 -6.42
CA ASP A 88 29.59 8.98 -7.15
C ASP A 88 30.21 7.91 -6.27
N GLN A 89 31.23 8.27 -5.46
CA GLN A 89 31.81 7.38 -4.46
C GLN A 89 30.97 7.35 -3.18
N PRO A 90 30.93 6.23 -2.43
CA PRO A 90 31.61 4.94 -2.69
C PRO A 90 30.87 4.02 -3.68
N TYR A 91 29.69 4.43 -4.17
CA TYR A 91 28.77 3.58 -4.94
C TYR A 91 29.38 3.09 -6.26
N ARG A 92 30.15 3.94 -6.95
CA ARG A 92 30.89 3.55 -8.16
C ARG A 92 31.81 2.37 -7.89
N ALA A 93 32.73 2.50 -6.93
CA ALA A 93 33.71 1.46 -6.63
C ALA A 93 33.03 0.14 -6.28
N ILE A 94 31.97 0.17 -5.45
CA ILE A 94 31.21 -1.02 -5.07
C ILE A 94 30.56 -1.68 -6.29
N THR A 95 29.99 -0.89 -7.19
CA THR A 95 29.32 -1.37 -8.40
C THR A 95 30.31 -2.03 -9.36
N GLU A 96 31.38 -1.32 -9.72
CA GLU A 96 32.37 -1.76 -10.71
C GLU A 96 33.17 -2.98 -10.21
N GLN A 97 33.53 -3.03 -8.91
CA GLN A 97 34.18 -4.20 -8.31
C GLN A 97 33.33 -5.47 -8.35
N ASN A 98 32.01 -5.33 -8.48
CA ASN A 98 31.07 -6.45 -8.57
C ASN A 98 30.60 -6.71 -10.01
N GLY A 99 31.24 -6.10 -11.01
CA GLY A 99 30.94 -6.32 -12.44
C GLY A 99 29.73 -5.54 -12.97
N GLY A 100 29.23 -4.56 -12.23
CA GLY A 100 28.14 -3.69 -12.66
C GLY A 100 28.62 -2.44 -13.41
N ILE A 101 27.70 -1.83 -14.15
CA ILE A 101 27.94 -0.54 -14.82
C ILE A 101 27.49 0.59 -13.90
N PHE A 102 28.34 1.59 -13.64
CA PHE A 102 27.96 2.78 -12.88
C PHE A 102 27.84 4.01 -13.77
N ILE A 103 26.67 4.66 -13.74
CA ILE A 103 26.37 5.90 -14.45
C ILE A 103 26.23 7.02 -13.43
N ARG A 104 26.97 8.10 -13.62
CA ARG A 104 26.90 9.27 -12.75
C ARG A 104 26.04 10.35 -13.37
N LEU A 105 25.03 10.79 -12.64
CA LEU A 105 24.40 12.09 -12.86
C LEU A 105 25.17 13.13 -12.04
N GLU A 106 25.63 14.19 -12.70
CA GLU A 106 26.40 15.25 -12.02
C GLU A 106 25.59 15.94 -10.93
N GLU A 107 24.30 16.15 -11.20
CA GLU A 107 23.36 16.78 -10.29
C GLU A 107 22.18 15.87 -9.95
N ARG A 108 21.58 16.10 -8.79
CA ARG A 108 20.40 15.37 -8.35
C ARG A 108 19.17 15.80 -9.16
N ARG A 109 18.67 14.89 -10.00
CA ARG A 109 17.48 15.06 -10.85
C ARG A 109 16.29 14.19 -10.42
N GLY A 110 16.50 13.27 -9.48
CA GLY A 110 15.46 12.44 -8.88
C GLY A 110 15.36 11.04 -9.51
N LYS A 111 14.71 10.12 -8.79
CA LYS A 111 14.62 8.69 -9.15
C LYS A 111 14.13 8.44 -10.57
N ARG A 112 13.06 9.13 -11.00
CA ARG A 112 12.51 8.98 -12.37
C ARG A 112 13.54 9.31 -13.46
N PHE A 113 14.34 10.36 -13.27
CA PHE A 113 15.39 10.71 -14.21
C PHE A 113 16.52 9.68 -14.19
N ALA A 114 16.94 9.24 -13.01
CA ALA A 114 17.93 8.18 -12.87
C ALA A 114 17.49 6.86 -13.54
N LEU A 115 16.22 6.48 -13.39
CA LEU A 115 15.63 5.33 -14.09
C LEU A 115 15.66 5.51 -15.61
N SER A 116 15.33 6.71 -16.11
CA SER A 116 15.36 7.05 -17.53
C SER A 116 16.75 6.90 -18.13
N GLU A 117 17.77 7.44 -17.46
CA GLU A 117 19.15 7.36 -17.92
C GLU A 117 19.69 5.94 -17.87
N GLY A 118 19.41 5.18 -16.81
CA GLY A 118 19.82 3.78 -16.73
C GLY A 118 19.13 2.88 -17.76
N MET A 119 17.87 3.16 -18.13
CA MET A 119 17.13 2.39 -19.13
C MET A 119 17.81 2.38 -20.51
N ARG A 120 18.64 3.38 -20.83
CA ARG A 120 19.42 3.46 -22.07
C ARG A 120 20.47 2.35 -22.20
N TYR A 121 20.89 1.76 -21.08
CA TYR A 121 21.95 0.75 -20.99
C TYR A 121 21.41 -0.68 -20.85
N ILE A 122 20.09 -0.84 -20.97
CA ILE A 122 19.41 -2.12 -20.84
C ILE A 122 19.05 -2.59 -22.24
N ASP A 123 19.38 -3.82 -22.60
CA ASP A 123 19.07 -4.47 -23.88
C ASP A 123 18.30 -5.79 -23.69
N THR A 124 18.19 -6.26 -22.45
CA THR A 124 17.57 -7.51 -22.07
C THR A 124 16.05 -7.47 -22.15
N ARG A 125 15.43 -8.66 -22.28
CA ARG A 125 13.97 -8.81 -22.45
C ARG A 125 13.20 -8.31 -21.22
N LEU A 126 13.80 -8.44 -20.04
CA LEU A 126 13.24 -8.04 -18.76
C LEU A 126 14.15 -7.06 -18.01
N VAL A 127 13.54 -6.14 -17.29
CA VAL A 127 14.23 -5.19 -16.42
C VAL A 127 13.72 -5.34 -15.00
N LEU A 128 14.63 -5.53 -14.06
CA LEU A 128 14.34 -5.55 -12.63
C LEU A 128 14.65 -4.16 -12.05
N LEU A 129 13.61 -3.38 -11.76
CA LEU A 129 13.76 -2.13 -11.00
C LEU A 129 13.91 -2.48 -9.52
N LEU A 130 15.02 -2.05 -8.90
CA LEU A 130 15.35 -2.40 -7.52
C LEU A 130 15.83 -1.15 -6.76
N ASP A 131 15.25 -0.89 -5.59
CA ASP A 131 15.69 0.20 -4.73
C ASP A 131 17.07 -0.10 -4.09
N SER A 132 17.88 0.93 -3.86
CA SER A 132 19.24 0.81 -3.30
C SER A 132 19.31 0.30 -1.86
N ASP A 133 18.16 0.14 -1.20
CA ASP A 133 18.01 -0.39 0.16
C ASP A 133 17.21 -1.71 0.22
N THR A 134 16.96 -2.32 -0.93
CA THR A 134 16.13 -3.51 -1.07
C THR A 134 16.92 -4.64 -1.73
N PHE A 135 16.86 -5.84 -1.16
CA PHE A 135 17.50 -7.03 -1.71
C PHE A 135 16.49 -8.16 -1.92
N ILE A 136 16.80 -9.02 -2.88
CA ILE A 136 15.99 -10.18 -3.25
C ILE A 136 16.91 -11.39 -3.41
N ASP A 137 16.42 -12.57 -3.03
CA ASP A 137 17.17 -13.82 -3.19
C ASP A 137 16.85 -14.51 -4.53
N LYS A 138 17.75 -15.41 -4.94
CA LYS A 138 17.66 -16.17 -6.19
C LYS A 138 16.32 -16.89 -6.35
N ARG A 139 15.82 -17.55 -5.30
CA ARG A 139 14.58 -18.32 -5.36
C ARG A 139 13.36 -17.41 -5.51
N SER A 140 13.38 -16.24 -4.87
CA SER A 140 12.33 -15.23 -5.05
C SER A 140 12.30 -14.69 -6.48
N LEU A 141 13.47 -14.44 -7.10
CA LEU A 141 13.53 -14.02 -8.50
C LEU A 141 13.07 -15.12 -9.47
N GLU A 142 13.46 -16.38 -9.24
CA GLU A 142 12.95 -17.54 -10.00
C GLU A 142 11.42 -17.64 -9.94
N ARG A 143 10.85 -17.44 -8.75
CA ARG A 143 9.39 -17.39 -8.57
C ARG A 143 8.76 -16.24 -9.34
N MET A 144 9.36 -15.04 -9.32
CA MET A 144 8.85 -13.91 -10.10
C MET A 144 8.84 -14.20 -11.60
N LEU A 145 9.91 -14.81 -12.13
CA LEU A 145 9.98 -15.22 -13.55
C LEU A 145 8.87 -16.21 -13.91
N SER A 146 8.53 -17.13 -13.00
CA SER A 146 7.46 -18.11 -13.21
C SER A 146 6.08 -17.49 -13.41
N TYR A 147 5.89 -16.18 -13.18
CA TYR A 147 4.64 -15.46 -13.43
C TYR A 147 4.68 -14.54 -14.67
N MET A 148 5.82 -14.44 -15.36
CA MET A 148 5.97 -13.56 -16.53
C MET A 148 5.40 -14.18 -17.81
N ALA A 149 4.06 -14.33 -17.87
CA ALA A 149 3.33 -14.77 -19.06
C ALA A 149 3.43 -13.78 -20.24
N GLU A 150 2.98 -14.17 -21.43
CA GLU A 150 2.91 -13.27 -22.60
C GLU A 150 2.05 -12.01 -22.37
N ASP A 151 0.98 -12.09 -21.58
CA ASP A 151 0.08 -10.96 -21.29
C ASP A 151 0.45 -10.20 -19.99
N VAL A 152 1.50 -10.62 -19.27
CA VAL A 152 1.95 -9.98 -18.03
C VAL A 152 3.00 -8.92 -18.33
N GLY A 153 2.71 -7.67 -17.97
CA GLY A 153 3.61 -6.53 -18.19
C GLY A 153 4.60 -6.33 -17.05
N GLY A 154 4.23 -6.72 -15.83
CA GLY A 154 5.11 -6.64 -14.67
C GLY A 154 4.67 -7.51 -13.49
N VAL A 155 5.66 -7.93 -12.70
CA VAL A 155 5.53 -8.78 -11.52
C VAL A 155 6.28 -8.13 -10.36
N SER A 156 5.64 -8.02 -9.19
CA SER A 156 6.30 -7.61 -7.95
C SER A 156 6.25 -8.72 -6.90
N PRO A 157 7.29 -8.92 -6.07
CA PRO A 157 7.26 -9.85 -4.96
C PRO A 157 6.51 -9.24 -3.78
N SER A 158 6.23 -10.05 -2.76
CA SER A 158 5.83 -9.53 -1.45
C SER A 158 6.97 -8.76 -0.80
N ILE A 159 6.70 -7.54 -0.34
CA ILE A 159 7.71 -6.72 0.35
C ILE A 159 7.67 -7.05 1.84
N ARG A 160 8.84 -7.28 2.42
CA ARG A 160 9.03 -7.46 3.85
C ARG A 160 10.03 -6.44 4.34
N VAL A 161 9.83 -5.95 5.54
CA VAL A 161 10.79 -5.07 6.20
C VAL A 161 11.79 -5.96 6.93
N TRP A 162 13.10 -5.73 6.83
CA TRP A 162 14.04 -6.52 7.64
C TRP A 162 13.84 -6.23 9.13
N ASN A 163 14.03 -7.23 9.98
CA ASN A 163 13.93 -7.02 11.42
C ASN A 163 15.27 -6.50 11.96
N ASN A 164 15.28 -5.26 12.41
CA ASN A 164 16.45 -4.61 13.03
C ASN A 164 16.37 -4.56 14.58
N GLY A 165 15.40 -5.27 15.17
CA GLY A 165 15.13 -5.26 16.61
C GLY A 165 14.47 -3.98 17.13
N LYS A 166 14.24 -2.97 16.29
CA LYS A 166 13.65 -1.68 16.69
C LYS A 166 12.14 -1.69 16.48
N ILE A 167 11.45 -0.80 17.20
CA ILE A 167 10.01 -0.60 17.06
C ILE A 167 9.61 -0.23 15.62
N SER A 168 10.52 0.39 14.86
CA SER A 168 10.28 0.80 13.48
C SER A 168 10.04 -0.33 12.49
N TYR A 169 10.59 -1.51 12.77
CA TYR A 169 10.26 -2.71 12.01
C TYR A 169 8.76 -3.04 12.13
N TYR A 170 8.19 -3.06 13.32
CA TYR A 170 6.83 -3.56 13.53
C TYR A 170 5.75 -2.71 12.85
N TYR A 171 5.78 -1.39 13.01
CA TYR A 171 4.76 -0.53 12.38
C TYR A 171 4.94 -0.47 10.85
N ALA A 172 6.18 -0.52 10.35
CA ALA A 172 6.43 -0.53 8.90
C ALA A 172 6.00 -1.87 8.29
N ASN A 173 6.32 -2.98 8.95
CA ASN A 173 5.90 -4.32 8.51
C ASN A 173 4.37 -4.47 8.54
N PHE A 174 3.70 -3.95 9.58
CA PHE A 174 2.23 -3.92 9.63
C PHE A 174 1.63 -3.16 8.43
N TYR A 175 2.21 -2.00 8.08
CA TYR A 175 1.80 -1.21 6.92
C TYR A 175 1.95 -1.97 5.61
N GLU A 176 3.10 -2.63 5.40
CA GLU A 176 3.35 -3.44 4.20
C GLU A 176 2.37 -4.61 4.09
N ILE A 177 2.03 -5.28 5.20
CA ILE A 177 1.06 -6.39 5.20
C ILE A 177 -0.35 -5.89 4.86
N MET A 178 -0.77 -4.73 5.37
CA MET A 178 -2.05 -4.12 4.98
C MET A 178 -2.09 -3.83 3.47
N SER A 179 -1.03 -3.20 2.96
CA SER A 179 -0.89 -2.91 1.52
C SER A 179 -0.92 -4.20 0.70
N GLU A 180 -0.24 -5.25 1.17
CA GLU A 180 -0.20 -6.53 0.49
C GLU A 180 -1.57 -7.19 0.38
N ILE A 181 -2.40 -7.16 1.43
CA ILE A 181 -3.76 -7.76 1.38
C ILE A 181 -4.57 -7.13 0.25
N VAL A 182 -4.59 -5.81 0.17
CA VAL A 182 -5.33 -5.08 -0.86
C VAL A 182 -4.77 -5.36 -2.26
N ASN A 183 -3.44 -5.39 -2.40
CA ASN A 183 -2.81 -5.69 -3.69
C ASN A 183 -3.04 -7.14 -4.13
N ARG A 184 -3.06 -8.11 -3.21
CA ARG A 184 -3.43 -9.50 -3.51
C ARG A 184 -4.88 -9.60 -3.99
N ALA A 185 -5.79 -8.91 -3.30
CA ALA A 185 -7.20 -8.91 -3.64
C ALA A 185 -7.48 -8.32 -5.03
N THR A 186 -6.88 -7.18 -5.36
CA THR A 186 -7.00 -6.56 -6.68
C THR A 186 -6.22 -7.30 -7.77
N SER A 187 -5.06 -7.90 -7.44
CA SER A 187 -4.31 -8.77 -8.34
C SER A 187 -5.07 -10.03 -8.74
N TYR A 188 -6.02 -10.52 -7.93
CA TYR A 188 -6.89 -11.63 -8.29
C TYR A 188 -7.61 -11.39 -9.64
N PHE A 189 -7.95 -10.13 -9.93
CA PHE A 189 -8.57 -9.71 -11.18
C PHE A 189 -7.56 -9.23 -12.24
N GLY A 190 -6.26 -9.39 -12.00
CA GLY A 190 -5.18 -8.94 -12.90
C GLY A 190 -4.96 -7.42 -12.92
N ARG A 191 -5.51 -6.68 -11.95
CA ARG A 191 -5.53 -5.21 -11.91
C ARG A 191 -5.03 -4.70 -10.55
N THR A 192 -3.82 -5.09 -10.15
CA THR A 192 -3.23 -4.65 -8.87
C THR A 192 -3.23 -3.12 -8.73
N ILE A 193 -3.37 -2.62 -7.51
CA ILE A 193 -3.29 -1.17 -7.25
C ILE A 193 -1.90 -0.63 -7.57
N ILE A 194 -0.87 -1.35 -7.13
CA ILE A 194 0.51 -0.94 -7.31
C ILE A 194 1.43 -2.17 -7.35
N LEU A 195 2.36 -2.17 -8.30
CA LEU A 195 3.55 -3.03 -8.22
C LEU A 195 4.58 -2.30 -7.35
N SER A 196 5.00 -2.93 -6.26
CA SER A 196 5.80 -2.30 -5.20
C SER A 196 7.16 -1.79 -5.71
N GLY A 197 7.36 -0.46 -5.77
CA GLY A 197 8.54 0.19 -6.36
C GLY A 197 9.91 -0.18 -5.78
N GLN A 198 9.93 -0.86 -4.62
CA GLN A 198 11.13 -1.41 -4.01
C GLN A 198 11.76 -2.53 -4.85
N CYS A 199 10.94 -3.35 -5.51
CA CYS A 199 11.39 -4.44 -6.36
C CYS A 199 10.28 -4.82 -7.35
N VAL A 200 10.49 -4.58 -8.64
CA VAL A 200 9.53 -4.96 -9.70
C VAL A 200 10.25 -5.41 -10.95
N LEU A 201 9.83 -6.56 -11.48
CA LEU A 201 10.28 -7.08 -12.76
C LEU A 201 9.28 -6.67 -13.84
N TYR A 202 9.74 -5.97 -14.88
CA TYR A 202 8.90 -5.55 -16.00
C TYR A 202 9.39 -6.17 -17.31
N LYS A 203 8.48 -6.35 -18.27
CA LYS A 203 8.88 -6.46 -19.67
C LYS A 203 9.54 -5.18 -20.11
N THR A 204 10.78 -5.26 -20.57
CA THR A 204 11.53 -4.07 -21.00
C THR A 204 10.81 -3.38 -22.16
N SER A 205 10.30 -4.15 -23.14
CA SER A 205 9.54 -3.63 -24.27
C SER A 205 8.25 -2.90 -23.87
N ALA A 206 7.63 -3.29 -22.76
CA ALA A 206 6.41 -2.66 -22.29
C ALA A 206 6.69 -1.24 -21.76
N ILE A 207 7.75 -1.04 -20.98
CA ILE A 207 7.97 0.23 -20.26
C ILE A 207 9.05 1.14 -20.86
N ARG A 208 9.97 0.63 -21.68
CA ARG A 208 11.17 1.37 -22.15
C ARG A 208 10.84 2.75 -22.71
N ASN A 209 9.97 2.80 -23.72
CA ASN A 209 9.67 4.05 -24.43
C ASN A 209 9.08 5.10 -23.49
N TYR A 210 8.25 4.69 -22.53
CA TYR A 210 7.67 5.60 -21.55
C TYR A 210 8.69 6.06 -20.53
N VAL A 211 9.48 5.15 -19.95
CA VAL A 211 10.54 5.50 -19.00
C VAL A 211 11.57 6.47 -19.61
N MET A 212 11.85 6.33 -20.91
CA MET A 212 12.75 7.21 -21.66
C MET A 212 12.08 8.51 -22.14
N SER A 213 10.77 8.68 -21.94
CA SER A 213 10.03 9.86 -22.41
C SER A 213 10.12 11.04 -21.43
N ASN A 214 9.82 12.23 -21.95
CA ASN A 214 9.63 13.42 -21.12
C ASN A 214 8.38 13.31 -20.23
N ASP A 215 7.37 12.53 -20.65
CA ASP A 215 6.13 12.33 -19.90
C ASP A 215 6.39 11.59 -18.58
N PHE A 216 7.36 10.67 -18.54
CA PHE A 216 7.76 9.99 -17.32
C PHE A 216 8.69 10.84 -16.45
N THR A 217 9.72 11.44 -17.05
CA THR A 217 10.77 12.17 -16.30
C THR A 217 10.30 13.53 -15.76
N SER A 218 9.36 14.16 -16.46
CA SER A 218 8.81 15.48 -16.12
C SER A 218 7.30 15.43 -15.89
N SER A 219 6.79 14.25 -15.49
CA SER A 219 5.36 14.00 -15.28
C SER A 219 4.73 15.03 -14.36
N LYS A 220 3.53 15.50 -14.73
CA LYS A 220 2.73 16.43 -13.95
C LYS A 220 1.31 15.93 -13.83
N ILE A 221 0.75 16.01 -12.63
CA ILE A 221 -0.68 15.85 -12.38
C ILE A 221 -1.21 17.18 -11.88
N PHE A 222 -2.20 17.76 -12.56
CA PHE A 222 -2.74 19.10 -12.23
C PHE A 222 -1.64 20.17 -12.08
N ASN A 223 -0.66 20.21 -13.01
CA ASN A 223 0.52 21.07 -12.96
C ASN A 223 1.48 20.86 -11.76
N ILE A 224 1.23 19.85 -10.92
CA ILE A 224 2.12 19.47 -9.83
C ILE A 224 3.10 18.43 -10.36
N SER A 225 4.39 18.74 -10.26
CA SER A 225 5.45 17.81 -10.67
C SER A 225 5.43 16.54 -9.82
N LEU A 226 5.28 15.39 -10.47
CA LEU A 226 5.41 14.08 -9.87
C LEU A 226 6.89 13.68 -9.82
N LYS A 227 7.59 14.10 -8.77
CA LYS A 227 8.95 13.62 -8.48
C LYS A 227 8.98 12.25 -7.78
N ILE A 228 7.80 11.67 -7.53
CA ILE A 228 7.59 10.49 -6.68
C ILE A 228 6.60 9.52 -7.37
N SER A 229 6.43 8.34 -6.78
CA SER A 229 5.46 7.34 -7.24
C SER A 229 5.64 6.92 -8.69
N ASP A 230 6.88 6.68 -9.08
CA ASP A 230 7.26 6.02 -10.33
C ASP A 230 6.59 4.64 -10.46
N ASP A 231 6.46 3.93 -9.36
CA ASP A 231 5.83 2.62 -9.23
C ASP A 231 4.35 2.59 -9.64
N ARG A 232 3.53 3.47 -9.06
CA ARG A 232 2.12 3.60 -9.43
C ARG A 232 1.97 4.03 -10.89
N ASP A 233 2.77 4.99 -11.32
CA ASP A 233 2.71 5.49 -12.70
C ASP A 233 3.03 4.41 -13.73
N LEU A 234 4.08 3.61 -13.48
CA LEU A 234 4.42 2.47 -14.34
C LEU A 234 3.37 1.36 -14.29
N THR A 235 2.81 1.08 -13.11
CA THR A 235 1.74 0.09 -12.96
C THR A 235 0.51 0.50 -13.77
N GLU A 236 0.07 1.74 -13.64
CA GLU A 236 -1.07 2.28 -14.40
C GLU A 236 -0.79 2.26 -15.91
N TYR A 237 0.41 2.68 -16.31
CA TYR A 237 0.83 2.72 -17.71
C TYR A 237 0.76 1.35 -18.42
N ILE A 238 1.18 0.26 -17.75
CA ILE A 238 1.10 -1.09 -18.34
C ILE A 238 -0.34 -1.63 -18.35
N ILE A 239 -1.13 -1.35 -17.31
CA ILE A 239 -2.54 -1.78 -17.21
C ILE A 239 -3.39 -1.12 -18.30
N GLU A 240 -3.15 0.17 -18.57
CA GLU A 240 -3.83 0.93 -19.63
C GLU A 240 -3.50 0.42 -21.04
N ARG A 241 -2.39 -0.32 -21.19
CA ARG A 241 -1.99 -0.98 -22.44
C ARG A 241 -2.46 -2.44 -22.54
N GLY A 242 -3.32 -2.86 -21.62
CA GLY A 242 -3.90 -4.21 -21.63
C GLY A 242 -3.04 -5.28 -20.97
N TYR A 243 -1.86 -4.93 -20.42
CA TYR A 243 -1.06 -5.89 -19.69
C TYR A 243 -1.63 -6.17 -18.29
N LYS A 244 -1.41 -7.39 -17.81
CA LYS A 244 -1.64 -7.76 -16.42
C LYS A 244 -0.48 -7.32 -15.54
N ALA A 245 -0.80 -6.88 -14.33
CA ALA A 245 0.15 -6.60 -13.26
C ALA A 245 -0.06 -7.60 -12.13
N ILE A 246 0.97 -8.39 -11.82
CA ILE A 246 0.85 -9.56 -10.94
C ILE A 246 1.67 -9.39 -9.66
N LYS A 247 1.09 -9.79 -8.53
CA LYS A 247 1.80 -9.93 -7.25
C LYS A 247 2.24 -11.38 -7.05
N ALA A 248 3.54 -11.64 -7.02
CA ALA A 248 4.11 -12.95 -6.75
C ALA A 248 4.19 -13.20 -5.24
N ILE A 249 3.14 -13.81 -4.67
CA ILE A 249 2.98 -13.96 -3.21
C ILE A 249 3.93 -14.96 -2.56
N ASP A 250 4.57 -15.80 -3.36
CA ASP A 250 5.61 -16.72 -2.92
C ASP A 250 7.02 -16.15 -3.12
N ALA A 251 7.18 -14.99 -3.76
CA ALA A 251 8.47 -14.29 -3.84
C ALA A 251 8.56 -13.21 -2.76
N ILE A 252 9.73 -13.05 -2.13
CA ILE A 252 9.93 -12.04 -1.08
C ILE A 252 11.14 -11.16 -1.40
N ALA A 253 10.96 -9.85 -1.30
CA ALA A 253 12.05 -8.88 -1.27
C ALA A 253 12.07 -8.17 0.09
N TYR A 254 13.27 -7.90 0.59
CA TYR A 254 13.48 -7.30 1.91
C TYR A 254 13.98 -5.87 1.78
N THR A 255 13.27 -4.93 2.40
CA THR A 255 13.60 -3.49 2.41
C THR A 255 13.97 -3.01 3.80
N LYS A 256 14.74 -1.91 3.87
CA LYS A 256 15.13 -1.25 5.11
C LYS A 256 13.91 -0.61 5.81
N PRO A 257 13.73 -0.78 7.12
CA PRO A 257 12.75 -0.04 7.90
C PRO A 257 13.12 1.44 7.95
N PRO A 258 12.14 2.32 8.15
CA PRO A 258 12.41 3.70 8.52
C PRO A 258 13.28 3.76 9.79
N GLU A 259 14.15 4.75 9.88
CA GLU A 259 15.06 4.87 11.02
C GLU A 259 14.33 5.26 12.31
N ASN A 260 13.23 6.00 12.17
CA ASN A 260 12.40 6.47 13.26
C ASN A 260 10.99 6.84 12.78
N LEU A 261 10.10 7.11 13.73
CA LEU A 261 8.69 7.43 13.46
C LEU A 261 8.55 8.69 12.59
N SER A 262 9.42 9.70 12.73
CA SER A 262 9.37 10.90 11.88
C SER A 262 9.58 10.55 10.41
N GLN A 263 10.56 9.69 10.11
CA GLN A 263 10.80 9.23 8.73
C GLN A 263 9.62 8.42 8.20
N PHE A 264 9.03 7.55 9.02
CA PHE A 264 7.85 6.78 8.64
C PHE A 264 6.65 7.69 8.33
N VAL A 265 6.35 8.67 9.19
CA VAL A 265 5.28 9.66 8.95
C VAL A 265 5.50 10.38 7.61
N LYS A 266 6.74 10.81 7.34
CA LYS A 266 7.08 11.46 6.06
C LYS A 266 6.87 10.55 4.86
N GLN A 267 7.22 9.26 4.97
CA GLN A 267 6.99 8.27 3.92
C GLN A 267 5.49 8.08 3.67
N VAL A 268 4.70 7.86 4.72
CA VAL A 268 3.25 7.64 4.62
C VAL A 268 2.52 8.87 4.08
N VAL A 269 2.88 10.08 4.52
CA VAL A 269 2.34 11.33 3.97
C VAL A 269 2.66 11.46 2.48
N ARG A 270 3.90 11.16 2.08
CA ARG A 270 4.33 11.20 0.68
C ARG A 270 3.51 10.23 -0.17
N TRP A 271 3.34 8.99 0.27
CA TRP A 271 2.52 7.99 -0.44
C TRP A 271 1.05 8.39 -0.50
N THR A 272 0.49 8.87 0.61
CA THR A 272 -0.94 9.20 0.71
C THR A 272 -1.30 10.40 -0.18
N ARG A 273 -0.48 11.45 -0.19
CA ARG A 273 -0.68 12.58 -1.09
C ARG A 273 -0.55 12.17 -2.57
N ALA A 274 0.41 11.31 -2.92
CA ALA A 274 0.50 10.79 -4.28
C ALA A 274 -0.76 10.02 -4.64
N ASN A 275 -1.24 9.15 -3.76
CA ASN A 275 -2.50 8.42 -3.94
C ASN A 275 -3.69 9.35 -4.26
N TYR A 276 -3.84 10.46 -3.54
CA TYR A 276 -4.90 11.44 -3.86
C TYR A 276 -4.74 12.08 -5.24
N LEU A 277 -3.52 12.45 -5.64
CA LEU A 277 -3.28 13.03 -6.97
C LEU A 277 -3.64 12.05 -8.09
N PHE A 278 -3.19 10.79 -7.99
CA PHE A 278 -3.54 9.75 -8.96
C PHE A 278 -5.03 9.44 -8.94
N PHE A 279 -5.67 9.42 -7.77
CA PHE A 279 -7.11 9.23 -7.65
C PHE A 279 -7.88 10.32 -8.39
N LEU A 280 -7.58 11.59 -8.12
CA LEU A 280 -8.22 12.73 -8.79
C LEU A 280 -7.94 12.75 -10.31
N ARG A 281 -6.72 12.37 -10.73
CA ARG A 281 -6.42 12.17 -12.16
C ARG A 281 -7.35 11.12 -12.76
N SER A 282 -7.43 9.95 -12.12
CA SER A 282 -8.20 8.80 -12.61
C SER A 282 -9.71 9.06 -12.68
N LEU A 283 -10.22 9.93 -11.80
CA LEU A 283 -11.61 10.41 -11.87
C LEU A 283 -11.81 11.37 -13.04
N ARG A 284 -10.84 12.26 -13.30
CA ARG A 284 -10.93 13.26 -14.37
C ARG A 284 -10.83 12.65 -15.77
N ASP A 285 -9.92 11.70 -15.96
CA ASP A 285 -9.68 11.08 -17.27
C ASP A 285 -10.52 9.81 -17.51
N GLY A 286 -11.28 9.35 -16.51
CA GLY A 286 -12.14 8.17 -16.60
C GLY A 286 -11.39 6.83 -16.54
N SER A 287 -10.06 6.84 -16.40
CA SER A 287 -9.22 5.64 -16.36
C SER A 287 -9.54 4.72 -15.18
N LEU A 288 -10.19 5.23 -14.13
CA LEU A 288 -10.62 4.45 -12.98
C LEU A 288 -11.54 3.29 -13.38
N SER A 289 -12.46 3.52 -14.32
CA SER A 289 -13.43 2.51 -14.79
C SER A 289 -12.79 1.31 -15.51
N LEU A 290 -11.57 1.48 -16.04
CA LEU A 290 -10.84 0.45 -16.79
C LEU A 290 -10.15 -0.60 -15.89
N ARG A 291 -10.20 -0.41 -14.57
CA ARG A 291 -9.37 -1.15 -13.60
C ARG A 291 -10.14 -2.21 -12.81
N GLY A 292 -11.44 -2.40 -13.11
CA GLY A 292 -12.28 -3.45 -12.54
C GLY A 292 -12.96 -3.06 -11.22
N ASN A 293 -14.08 -3.71 -10.92
CA ASN A 293 -15.01 -3.26 -9.85
C ASN A 293 -14.36 -3.21 -8.45
N LEU A 294 -13.56 -4.23 -8.10
CA LEU A 294 -12.92 -4.26 -6.78
C LEU A 294 -11.88 -3.14 -6.64
N TYR A 295 -11.04 -2.91 -7.66
CA TYR A 295 -10.10 -1.79 -7.68
C TYR A 295 -10.82 -0.46 -7.48
N VAL A 296 -11.89 -0.24 -8.25
CA VAL A 296 -12.67 1.01 -8.21
C VAL A 296 -13.24 1.22 -6.81
N PHE A 297 -13.87 0.18 -6.25
CA PHE A 297 -14.41 0.19 -4.90
C PHE A 297 -13.35 0.50 -3.86
N ASP A 298 -12.20 -0.18 -3.90
CA ASP A 298 -11.09 -0.01 -2.96
C ASP A 298 -10.51 1.41 -2.99
N ILE A 299 -10.25 1.92 -4.20
CA ILE A 299 -9.69 3.27 -4.38
C ILE A 299 -10.69 4.33 -3.94
N ILE A 300 -11.99 4.20 -4.27
CA ILE A 300 -13.01 5.14 -3.80
C ILE A 300 -13.12 5.06 -2.26
N TYR A 301 -13.28 3.87 -1.70
CA TYR A 301 -13.43 3.67 -0.26
C TYR A 301 -12.24 4.25 0.51
N MET A 302 -11.00 3.93 0.14
CA MET A 302 -9.81 4.41 0.84
C MET A 302 -9.64 5.93 0.79
N ASN A 303 -10.01 6.57 -0.33
CA ASN A 303 -9.90 8.03 -0.47
C ASN A 303 -11.06 8.79 0.20
N PHE A 304 -12.25 8.18 0.30
CA PHE A 304 -13.42 8.77 0.97
C PHE A 304 -13.50 8.45 2.46
N LEU A 305 -12.87 7.37 2.95
CA LEU A 305 -12.90 6.96 4.34
C LEU A 305 -12.53 8.09 5.33
N PRO A 306 -11.47 8.90 5.12
CA PRO A 306 -11.17 10.02 6.00
C PRO A 306 -12.31 11.05 6.04
N ILE A 307 -12.93 11.34 4.90
CA ILE A 307 -14.06 12.26 4.81
C ILE A 307 -15.23 11.71 5.61
N LEU A 308 -15.54 10.41 5.46
CA LEU A 308 -16.55 9.75 6.28
C LEU A 308 -16.23 9.90 7.76
N VAL A 309 -15.00 9.65 8.20
CA VAL A 309 -14.60 9.81 9.60
C VAL A 309 -14.81 11.25 10.11
N ILE A 310 -14.46 12.29 9.33
CA ILE A 310 -14.74 13.68 9.71
C ILE A 310 -16.23 13.90 9.94
N PHE A 311 -17.08 13.42 9.03
CA PHE A 311 -18.54 13.55 9.18
C PHE A 311 -19.07 12.80 10.42
N SER A 312 -18.43 11.70 10.86
CA SER A 312 -18.79 11.04 12.12
C SER A 312 -18.39 11.82 13.37
N LEU A 313 -17.34 12.66 13.27
CA LEU A 313 -16.80 13.43 14.39
C LEU A 313 -17.49 14.76 14.59
N ILE A 314 -18.12 15.32 13.54
CA ILE A 314 -18.98 16.49 13.67
C ILE A 314 -20.11 16.07 14.62
N PRO A 315 -20.18 16.62 15.85
CA PRO A 315 -21.34 16.42 16.69
C PRO A 315 -22.47 17.05 15.91
N LEU A 316 -23.28 16.23 15.25
CA LEU A 316 -24.53 16.70 14.71
C LEU A 316 -25.21 17.35 15.92
N GLN A 317 -25.41 18.66 15.86
CA GLN A 317 -26.05 19.44 16.92
C GLN A 317 -27.53 19.06 16.98
N TYR A 318 -27.79 17.78 17.20
CA TYR A 318 -29.10 17.30 17.53
C TYR A 318 -29.32 17.72 18.98
N PRO A 319 -30.42 18.43 19.26
CA PRO A 319 -30.75 18.82 20.62
C PRO A 319 -30.75 17.53 21.42
N ARG A 320 -29.79 17.43 22.35
CA ARG A 320 -29.59 16.36 23.32
C ARG A 320 -30.57 15.24 23.09
N PHE A 321 -30.23 14.31 22.18
CA PHE A 321 -30.93 13.05 22.14
C PHE A 321 -30.82 12.57 23.57
N ASP A 322 -31.97 12.50 24.24
CA ASP A 322 -32.05 12.23 25.65
C ASP A 322 -31.82 10.73 25.83
N ILE A 323 -30.69 10.24 25.30
CA ILE A 323 -30.13 8.93 25.53
C ILE A 323 -29.98 8.79 27.04
N PHE A 324 -29.66 9.87 27.77
CA PHE A 324 -29.68 9.85 29.23
C PHE A 324 -31.08 9.76 29.83
N ASN A 325 -32.13 10.44 29.32
CA ASN A 325 -33.49 10.23 29.86
C ASN A 325 -34.22 8.98 29.32
N THR A 326 -33.82 8.45 28.18
CA THR A 326 -34.34 7.19 27.61
C THR A 326 -33.59 6.01 28.22
N LEU A 327 -32.26 6.10 28.44
CA LEU A 327 -31.53 5.17 29.30
C LEU A 327 -31.99 5.32 30.74
N SER A 328 -32.18 6.52 31.29
CA SER A 328 -32.63 6.63 32.68
C SER A 328 -34.05 6.11 32.82
N ALA A 329 -34.97 6.32 31.86
CA ALA A 329 -36.29 5.70 31.86
C ALA A 329 -36.22 4.18 31.69
N SER A 330 -35.32 3.65 30.85
CA SER A 330 -35.14 2.21 30.66
C SER A 330 -34.44 1.55 31.85
N ILE A 331 -33.42 2.19 32.44
CA ILE A 331 -32.65 1.76 33.61
C ILE A 331 -33.50 1.90 34.87
N THR A 332 -34.27 2.96 35.06
CA THR A 332 -35.23 3.06 36.19
C THR A 332 -36.38 2.06 36.06
N SER A 333 -36.72 1.62 34.85
CA SER A 333 -37.67 0.50 34.65
C SER A 333 -37.07 -0.89 34.90
N LEU A 334 -35.75 -1.05 34.73
CA LEU A 334 -35.01 -2.31 34.97
C LEU A 334 -34.54 -2.45 36.43
N GLU A 335 -34.10 -1.37 37.08
CA GLU A 335 -33.47 -1.43 38.41
C GLU A 335 -34.46 -1.60 39.58
N ARG A 336 -35.74 -1.23 39.44
CA ARG A 336 -36.73 -1.35 40.54
C ARG A 336 -37.54 -2.64 40.53
N LEU A 337 -37.54 -3.40 39.44
CA LEU A 337 -38.37 -4.61 39.29
C LEU A 337 -37.55 -5.90 39.22
N ASP A 338 -36.32 -5.89 38.69
CA ASP A 338 -35.62 -7.14 38.38
C ASP A 338 -34.86 -7.75 39.58
N ILE A 339 -34.31 -6.94 40.50
CA ILE A 339 -33.59 -7.49 41.67
C ILE A 339 -34.56 -8.17 42.65
N PHE A 340 -35.78 -7.62 42.80
CA PHE A 340 -36.79 -8.17 43.72
C PHE A 340 -37.42 -9.47 43.19
N GLN A 341 -37.58 -9.59 41.86
CA GLN A 341 -38.08 -10.82 41.23
C GLN A 341 -37.02 -11.92 41.10
N LEU A 342 -35.74 -11.55 40.97
CA LEU A 342 -34.61 -12.47 41.02
C LEU A 342 -34.48 -13.16 42.39
N ILE A 343 -34.76 -12.44 43.49
CA ILE A 343 -34.76 -13.00 44.86
C ILE A 343 -35.95 -13.96 45.08
N LEU A 344 -37.05 -13.79 44.34
CA LEU A 344 -38.28 -14.59 44.48
C LEU A 344 -38.43 -15.72 43.44
N GLY A 345 -37.47 -15.88 42.52
CA GLY A 345 -37.48 -16.97 41.53
C GLY A 345 -38.57 -16.85 40.46
N ILE A 346 -39.10 -15.66 40.22
CA ILE A 346 -40.11 -15.41 39.17
C ILE A 346 -39.36 -15.24 37.82
N PRO A 347 -39.80 -15.89 36.72
CA PRO A 347 -39.10 -15.80 35.44
C PRO A 347 -39.04 -14.36 34.92
N ILE A 348 -37.82 -13.87 34.74
CA ILE A 348 -37.50 -12.51 34.29
C ILE A 348 -38.07 -12.34 32.87
N ARG A 349 -39.10 -11.51 32.72
CA ARG A 349 -39.53 -11.00 31.40
C ARG A 349 -38.60 -9.86 31.01
N ALA A 350 -37.33 -10.18 30.77
CA ALA A 350 -36.35 -9.21 30.30
C ALA A 350 -36.93 -8.57 29.03
N HIS A 351 -37.29 -7.29 29.11
CA HIS A 351 -37.67 -6.54 27.93
C HIS A 351 -36.43 -6.46 27.06
N LEU A 352 -36.35 -7.35 26.07
CA LEU A 352 -35.38 -7.22 24.99
C LEU A 352 -35.43 -5.77 24.52
N PRO A 353 -34.28 -5.11 24.31
CA PRO A 353 -34.28 -3.79 23.70
C PRO A 353 -35.16 -3.84 22.45
N PRO A 354 -35.98 -2.80 22.18
CA PRO A 354 -36.89 -2.80 21.04
C PRO A 354 -36.17 -3.31 19.80
N PHE A 355 -36.81 -4.13 18.97
CA PHE A 355 -36.20 -4.68 17.76
C PHE A 355 -35.52 -3.60 16.92
N ASP A 356 -36.14 -2.41 16.88
CA ASP A 356 -35.59 -1.21 16.27
C ASP A 356 -34.27 -0.77 16.91
N PHE A 357 -34.12 -0.78 18.23
CA PHE A 357 -32.86 -0.46 18.91
C PHE A 357 -31.72 -1.41 18.54
N VAL A 358 -32.00 -2.72 18.49
CA VAL A 358 -31.01 -3.75 18.12
C VAL A 358 -30.56 -3.57 16.68
N LEU A 359 -31.52 -3.42 15.76
CA LEU A 359 -31.20 -3.14 14.37
C LEU A 359 -30.35 -1.86 14.28
N VAL A 360 -30.84 -0.76 14.83
CA VAL A 360 -30.31 0.60 14.63
C VAL A 360 -28.91 0.78 15.21
N PHE A 361 -28.63 0.27 16.41
CA PHE A 361 -27.39 0.58 17.13
C PHE A 361 -26.43 -0.61 17.27
N ILE A 362 -26.95 -1.84 17.33
CA ILE A 362 -26.13 -3.02 17.60
C ILE A 362 -25.67 -3.65 16.29
N LEU A 363 -26.54 -3.82 15.30
CA LEU A 363 -26.22 -4.54 14.07
C LEU A 363 -25.04 -3.92 13.29
N PRO A 364 -24.93 -2.60 13.04
CA PRO A 364 -23.80 -2.03 12.32
C PRO A 364 -22.46 -2.26 13.04
N ARG A 365 -22.47 -2.24 14.39
CA ARG A 365 -21.29 -2.51 15.22
C ARG A 365 -20.87 -3.97 15.15
N VAL A 366 -21.83 -4.89 15.26
CA VAL A 366 -21.59 -6.33 15.14
C VAL A 366 -21.01 -6.66 13.76
N LEU A 367 -21.61 -6.12 12.68
CA LEU A 367 -21.09 -6.29 11.33
C LEU A 367 -19.66 -5.76 11.20
N SER A 368 -19.38 -4.57 11.74
CA SER A 368 -18.04 -3.97 11.73
C SER A 368 -17.02 -4.82 12.50
N ILE A 369 -17.41 -5.42 13.63
CA ILE A 369 -16.57 -6.35 14.40
C ILE A 369 -16.28 -7.60 13.58
N ILE A 370 -17.30 -8.20 12.93
CA ILE A 370 -17.12 -9.38 12.09
C ILE A 370 -16.13 -9.09 10.96
N GLY A 371 -16.30 -7.97 10.26
CA GLY A 371 -15.37 -7.53 9.20
C GLY A 371 -13.95 -7.33 9.74
N GLY A 372 -13.80 -6.63 10.87
CA GLY A 372 -12.52 -6.37 11.52
C GLY A 372 -11.79 -7.65 11.97
N VAL A 373 -12.51 -8.58 12.61
CA VAL A 373 -11.96 -9.87 13.03
C VAL A 373 -11.54 -10.70 11.83
N THR A 374 -12.37 -10.74 10.77
CA THR A 374 -12.04 -11.47 9.54
C THR A 374 -10.74 -10.94 8.92
N PHE A 375 -10.62 -9.62 8.76
CA PHE A 375 -9.42 -9.00 8.21
C PHE A 375 -8.19 -9.24 9.10
N LEU A 376 -8.35 -9.16 10.42
CA LEU A 376 -7.29 -9.46 11.37
C LEU A 376 -6.79 -10.91 11.26
N LEU A 377 -7.68 -11.88 11.09
CA LEU A 377 -7.32 -13.28 10.88
C LEU A 377 -6.52 -13.47 9.57
N VAL A 378 -6.91 -12.76 8.51
CA VAL A 378 -6.16 -12.75 7.24
C VAL A 378 -4.77 -12.14 7.43
N MET A 379 -4.67 -11.02 8.13
CA MET A 379 -3.38 -10.41 8.49
C MET A 379 -2.49 -11.39 9.26
N ILE A 380 -3.03 -12.05 10.28
CA ILE A 380 -2.33 -13.06 11.09
C ILE A 380 -1.82 -14.21 10.22
N LYS A 381 -2.61 -14.65 9.22
CA LYS A 381 -2.23 -15.71 8.27
C LYS A 381 -1.07 -15.30 7.37
N ILE A 382 -1.02 -14.04 6.91
CA ILE A 382 0.05 -13.50 6.05
C ILE A 382 1.30 -13.16 6.87
N MET A 383 1.14 -12.79 8.15
CA MET A 383 2.25 -12.52 9.07
C MET A 383 3.07 -13.78 9.39
N GLU A 384 4.35 -13.74 9.05
CA GLU A 384 5.28 -14.85 9.30
C GLU A 384 5.78 -14.90 10.74
N LYS A 385 6.22 -13.76 11.30
CA LYS A 385 6.94 -13.70 12.59
C LYS A 385 6.46 -12.54 13.46
N GLU A 386 6.67 -12.69 14.77
CA GLU A 386 6.38 -11.66 15.80
C GLU A 386 5.00 -10.99 15.68
N ARG A 387 3.96 -11.82 15.44
CA ARG A 387 2.58 -11.39 15.20
C ARG A 387 2.06 -10.44 16.27
N GLY A 388 2.19 -10.81 17.55
CA GLY A 388 1.68 -10.00 18.67
C GLY A 388 2.27 -8.58 18.70
N LYS A 389 3.60 -8.47 18.61
CA LYS A 389 4.27 -7.15 18.58
C LYS A 389 3.92 -6.37 17.31
N THR A 390 3.87 -7.03 16.16
CA THR A 390 3.50 -6.39 14.88
C THR A 390 2.08 -5.82 14.95
N LEU A 391 1.13 -6.54 15.53
CA LEU A 391 -0.23 -6.06 15.72
C LEU A 391 -0.31 -4.91 16.73
N MET A 392 0.37 -5.04 17.88
CA MET A 392 0.38 -4.01 18.93
C MET A 392 0.97 -2.69 18.43
N TYR A 393 2.16 -2.72 17.82
CA TYR A 393 2.78 -1.53 17.24
C TYR A 393 2.14 -1.10 15.91
N GLY A 394 1.37 -1.98 15.27
CA GLY A 394 0.57 -1.68 14.08
C GLY A 394 -0.46 -0.57 14.29
N VAL A 395 -0.93 -0.38 15.53
CA VAL A 395 -1.79 0.76 15.90
C VAL A 395 -1.11 2.10 15.57
N ILE A 396 0.23 2.20 15.71
CA ILE A 396 0.99 3.39 15.31
C ILE A 396 0.84 3.62 13.80
N ALA A 397 0.94 2.57 12.98
CA ALA A 397 0.77 2.70 11.53
C ALA A 397 -0.64 3.16 11.15
N LEU A 398 -1.68 2.67 11.83
CA LEU A 398 -3.06 3.10 11.63
C LEU A 398 -3.27 4.58 11.98
N ILE A 399 -2.74 5.03 13.12
CA ILE A 399 -2.81 6.44 13.54
C ILE A 399 -2.07 7.32 12.51
N VAL A 400 -0.86 6.92 12.12
CA VAL A 400 -0.05 7.67 11.15
C VAL A 400 -0.76 7.74 9.80
N GLN A 401 -1.32 6.63 9.28
CA GLN A 401 -2.07 6.63 8.03
C GLN A 401 -3.33 7.51 8.11
N SER A 402 -4.05 7.47 9.23
CA SER A 402 -5.25 8.29 9.43
C SER A 402 -4.91 9.79 9.41
N LEU A 403 -3.92 10.20 10.22
CA LEU A 403 -3.45 11.59 10.25
C LEU A 403 -2.85 12.04 8.91
N ALA A 404 -2.07 11.17 8.27
CA ALA A 404 -1.53 11.43 6.94
C ALA A 404 -2.63 11.64 5.91
N SER A 405 -3.74 10.89 5.99
CA SER A 405 -4.87 11.02 5.09
C SER A 405 -5.54 12.39 5.20
N PHE A 406 -5.84 12.84 6.42
CA PHE A 406 -6.38 14.18 6.66
C PHE A 406 -5.45 15.28 6.18
N TYR A 407 -4.18 15.18 6.57
CA TYR A 407 -3.16 16.16 6.18
C TYR A 407 -2.96 16.21 4.67
N SER A 408 -3.01 15.06 4.00
CA SER A 408 -2.75 14.95 2.55
C SER A 408 -3.86 15.57 1.72
N ILE A 409 -5.14 15.43 2.12
CA ILE A 409 -6.27 16.10 1.46
C ILE A 409 -6.00 17.62 1.36
N ALA A 410 -5.56 18.23 2.46
CA ALA A 410 -5.29 19.66 2.55
C ALA A 410 -3.87 20.08 2.07
N SER A 411 -3.07 19.16 1.53
CA SER A 411 -1.68 19.49 1.19
C SER A 411 -1.09 18.77 -0.01
N MET A 412 -1.87 18.00 -0.76
CA MET A 412 -1.42 17.26 -1.95
C MET A 412 -0.83 18.15 -3.05
N TRP A 413 -1.14 19.45 -3.07
CA TRP A 413 -0.54 20.42 -4.00
C TRP A 413 0.85 20.92 -3.58
N LYS A 414 1.27 20.67 -2.33
CA LYS A 414 2.55 21.16 -1.82
C LYS A 414 3.70 20.30 -2.35
N GLN A 415 4.66 20.96 -3.01
CA GLN A 415 5.82 20.31 -3.61
C GLN A 415 6.94 19.91 -2.63
N SER A 416 6.82 20.24 -1.35
CA SER A 416 7.78 19.82 -0.31
C SER A 416 7.55 18.35 0.07
N TRP A 417 7.83 17.45 -0.86
CA TRP A 417 7.57 16.02 -0.75
C TRP A 417 8.66 15.27 -0.01
N SER A 418 9.86 15.85 0.12
CA SER A 418 11.02 15.14 0.65
C SER A 418 11.63 15.83 1.87
N SER A 419 11.76 15.07 2.95
CA SER A 419 12.74 15.38 4.00
C SER A 419 14.18 15.31 3.52
N ARG A 420 14.42 14.76 2.31
CA ARG A 420 15.75 14.66 1.69
C ARG A 420 16.18 15.92 0.91
N GLU A 421 15.33 16.93 0.75
CA GLU A 421 15.69 18.21 0.10
C GLU A 421 16.18 19.27 1.11
N LYS A 422 15.80 19.17 2.39
CA LYS A 422 16.04 20.24 3.38
C LYS A 422 17.48 20.38 3.88
N ASN A 423 18.38 19.42 3.63
CA ASN A 423 19.77 19.50 4.12
C ASN A 423 20.68 20.48 3.35
N ARG A 424 20.15 21.33 2.47
CA ARG A 424 20.94 22.30 1.69
C ARG A 424 20.88 23.75 2.16
N LYS A 425 20.19 24.06 3.27
CA LYS A 425 20.06 25.47 3.74
C LYS A 425 20.79 25.83 5.04
N SER A 426 21.56 24.94 5.67
CA SER A 426 22.23 25.26 6.95
C SER A 426 23.75 25.06 6.98
N LYS A 427 24.42 25.05 5.83
CA LYS A 427 25.88 25.17 5.74
C LYS A 427 26.24 25.99 4.50
N LYS A 428 26.10 27.31 4.64
CA LYS A 428 26.92 28.28 3.91
C LYS A 428 27.65 29.09 4.96
#